data_AF-A0A835LVE2-F1
#
_entry.id   AF-A0A835LVE2-F1
#
_cell.length_a   1.000
_cell.length_b   1.000
_cell.length_c   1.000
_cell.angle_alpha   90.00
_cell.angle_beta   90.00
_cell.angle_gamma   90.00
#
_symmetry.space_group_name_H-M   'P 1'
#
loop_
_entity.id
_entity.type
_entity.pdbx_description
1 polymer ?
#
loop_
_entity_poly.entity_id
_entity_poly.type
_entity_poly.pdbx_seq_one_letter_code
_entity_poly.pdbx_strand_id
1 'polypeptide(L)'
;MKHVVTMNVGGVEGSRFENKSVLNLYFLDSGDYSTVPSIPGYSWIKPSQQFWFQQTSLNRRFKSTSLFTLKAKLSTAKSYMTKPEAQTGSAPGLVYFHIPLPEFASFDSTNFTGVKQEGISLPSINSGFFTTMLEAGDTKAVFIGHDHVNDLCGKLTGIHLCYAGGFGYHAYGQAGWDRRARVVLATLEKTETKGWGTVKSIRTWKRLDDEHLTTIDPQVLWTKSSAGKLLSVISLSVDHLKDLKEL
;
A
#
# COMPACT_ATOMS: atom_id res chain seq x y z
N MET A 1 -11.38 -20.75 2.36
CA MET A 1 -11.93 -19.44 1.92
C MET A 1 -12.75 -18.92 3.10
N LYS A 2 -12.44 -17.84 3.82
CA LYS A 2 -11.81 -16.56 3.48
C LYS A 2 -11.13 -16.01 4.76
N HIS A 3 -9.84 -15.74 4.72
CA HIS A 3 -9.17 -14.91 5.74
C HIS A 3 -8.71 -13.62 5.07
N VAL A 4 -9.68 -12.94 4.45
CA VAL A 4 -9.49 -11.64 3.78
C VAL A 4 -10.66 -10.74 4.12
N VAL A 5 -10.37 -9.50 4.45
CA VAL A 5 -11.36 -8.49 4.85
C VAL A 5 -11.00 -7.17 4.18
N THR A 6 -12.02 -6.42 3.73
CA THR A 6 -11.84 -5.04 3.28
C THR A 6 -12.67 -4.13 4.17
N MET A 7 -12.10 -2.98 4.56
CA MET A 7 -12.82 -1.92 5.24
C MET A 7 -12.76 -0.64 4.41
N ASN A 8 -13.89 0.03 4.27
CA ASN A 8 -14.01 1.27 3.52
C ASN A 8 -14.21 2.41 4.51
N VAL A 9 -13.38 3.44 4.40
CA VAL A 9 -13.58 4.67 5.17
C VAL A 9 -14.40 5.62 4.32
N GLY A 10 -15.64 5.90 4.76
CA GLY A 10 -16.54 6.85 4.11
C GLY A 10 -16.03 8.29 4.21
N GLY A 11 -16.51 9.17 3.34
CA GLY A 11 -16.32 10.61 3.52
C GLY A 11 -17.02 11.13 4.77
N VAL A 12 -16.71 12.36 5.17
CA VAL A 12 -17.31 12.99 6.36
C VAL A 12 -18.82 13.14 6.18
N GLU A 13 -19.58 12.94 7.25
CA GLU A 13 -21.04 13.18 7.28
C GLU A 13 -21.38 14.61 6.83
N GLY A 14 -22.42 14.74 5.99
CA GLY A 14 -22.82 16.00 5.36
C GLY A 14 -21.92 16.46 4.21
N SER A 15 -20.82 15.75 3.92
CA SER A 15 -19.98 16.03 2.75
C SER A 15 -20.50 15.37 1.48
N ARG A 16 -20.05 15.88 0.32
CA ARG A 16 -20.37 15.29 -0.99
C ARG A 16 -19.83 13.87 -1.19
N PHE A 17 -18.96 13.41 -0.28
CA PHE A 17 -18.32 12.09 -0.30
C PHE A 17 -18.81 11.17 0.83
N GLU A 18 -19.80 11.57 1.63
CA GLU A 18 -20.30 10.77 2.77
C GLU A 18 -20.60 9.31 2.38
N ASN A 19 -21.32 9.13 1.27
CA ASN A 19 -21.69 7.80 0.75
C ASN A 19 -20.66 7.20 -0.21
N LYS A 20 -19.41 7.64 -0.13
CA LYS A 20 -18.29 7.21 -0.98
C LYS A 20 -17.09 6.86 -0.13
N SER A 21 -16.38 5.81 -0.52
CA SER A 21 -15.12 5.50 0.13
C SER A 21 -14.06 6.54 -0.27
N VAL A 22 -13.36 7.09 0.72
CA VAL A 22 -12.24 8.01 0.54
C VAL A 22 -10.90 7.37 0.88
N LEU A 23 -10.90 6.22 1.57
CA LEU A 23 -9.72 5.39 1.85
C LEU A 23 -10.15 3.92 1.94
N ASN A 24 -9.37 3.02 1.35
CA ASN A 24 -9.64 1.58 1.37
C ASN A 24 -8.57 0.87 2.21
N LEU A 25 -8.99 -0.02 3.10
CA LEU A 25 -8.10 -0.90 3.83
C LEU A 25 -8.34 -2.35 3.40
N TYR A 26 -7.26 -3.08 3.18
CA TYR A 26 -7.27 -4.48 2.78
C TYR A 26 -6.48 -5.28 3.82
N PHE A 27 -7.12 -6.27 4.42
CA PHE A 27 -6.52 -7.15 5.41
C PHE A 27 -6.48 -8.56 4.84
N LEU A 28 -5.29 -9.14 4.76
CA LEU A 28 -5.08 -10.49 4.26
C LEU A 28 -4.33 -11.31 5.30
N ASP A 29 -4.75 -12.56 5.45
CA ASP A 29 -3.99 -13.56 6.18
C ASP A 29 -2.90 -14.15 5.29
N SER A 30 -1.64 -13.92 5.66
CA SER A 30 -0.47 -14.51 4.98
C SER A 30 -0.24 -15.97 5.35
N GLY A 31 -1.00 -16.52 6.30
CA GLY A 31 -0.82 -17.82 6.89
C GLY A 31 0.30 -17.85 7.93
N ASP A 32 0.76 -19.07 8.25
CA ASP A 32 1.86 -19.35 9.16
C ASP A 32 2.96 -20.09 8.38
N TYR A 33 3.28 -21.35 8.71
CA TYR A 33 4.17 -22.19 7.91
C TYR A 33 3.46 -22.81 6.70
N SER A 34 4.24 -23.11 5.66
CA SER A 34 3.79 -23.86 4.51
C SER A 34 3.34 -25.26 4.92
N THR A 35 2.13 -25.65 4.48
CA THR A 35 1.59 -26.99 4.66
C THR A 35 1.94 -27.92 3.49
N VAL A 36 2.69 -27.43 2.50
CA VAL A 36 3.12 -28.19 1.32
C VAL A 36 4.48 -28.83 1.62
N PRO A 37 4.59 -30.17 1.68
CA PRO A 37 5.82 -30.84 2.13
C PRO A 37 7.09 -30.50 1.34
N SER A 38 6.95 -30.21 0.03
CA SER A 38 8.06 -29.86 -0.84
C SER A 38 8.49 -28.39 -0.76
N ILE A 39 7.73 -27.55 -0.04
CA ILE A 39 7.99 -26.11 0.07
C ILE A 39 8.13 -25.81 1.57
N PRO A 40 9.35 -25.87 2.13
CA PRO A 40 9.56 -25.57 3.53
C PRO A 40 9.46 -24.05 3.81
N GLY A 41 9.37 -23.70 5.08
CA GLY A 41 9.36 -22.31 5.56
C GLY A 41 7.96 -21.70 5.62
N TYR A 42 7.90 -20.37 5.51
CA TYR A 42 6.67 -19.60 5.66
C TYR A 42 5.71 -19.75 4.49
N SER A 43 4.42 -19.63 4.79
CA SER A 43 3.34 -19.59 3.80
C SER A 43 3.33 -18.25 3.06
N TRP A 44 2.47 -18.16 2.04
CA TRP A 44 2.37 -17.02 1.13
C TRP A 44 0.92 -16.72 0.79
N ILE A 45 0.66 -15.48 0.35
CA ILE A 45 -0.65 -15.04 -0.14
C ILE A 45 -1.08 -15.90 -1.33
N LYS A 46 -2.20 -16.61 -1.18
CA LYS A 46 -2.67 -17.61 -2.16
C LYS A 46 -3.36 -16.95 -3.36
N PRO A 47 -3.39 -17.60 -4.54
CA PRO A 47 -4.03 -17.06 -5.74
C PRO A 47 -5.49 -16.63 -5.53
N SER A 48 -6.25 -17.34 -4.71
CA SER A 48 -7.65 -16.98 -4.40
C SER A 48 -7.77 -15.65 -3.63
N GLN A 49 -6.79 -15.32 -2.78
CA GLN A 49 -6.73 -14.04 -2.06
C GLN A 49 -6.31 -12.91 -3.00
N GLN A 50 -5.38 -13.18 -3.93
CA GLN A 50 -4.99 -12.21 -4.97
C GLN A 50 -6.17 -11.90 -5.90
N PHE A 51 -6.90 -12.93 -6.34
CA PHE A 51 -8.11 -12.77 -7.13
C PHE A 51 -9.17 -11.96 -6.36
N TRP A 52 -9.39 -12.27 -5.08
CA TRP A 52 -10.27 -11.46 -4.23
C TRP A 52 -9.84 -9.99 -4.18
N PHE A 53 -8.55 -9.72 -3.94
CA PHE A 53 -8.02 -8.36 -3.87
C PHE A 53 -8.22 -7.63 -5.20
N GLN A 54 -7.88 -8.27 -6.32
CA GLN A 54 -8.05 -7.72 -7.66
C GLN A 54 -9.51 -7.40 -7.97
N GLN A 55 -10.45 -8.30 -7.67
CA GLN A 55 -11.88 -8.02 -7.85
C GLN A 55 -12.34 -6.87 -6.94
N THR A 56 -11.89 -6.86 -5.68
CA THR A 56 -12.30 -5.86 -4.69
C THR A 56 -11.78 -4.48 -5.06
N SER A 57 -10.55 -4.35 -5.55
CA SER A 57 -9.96 -3.10 -6.02
C SER A 57 -10.52 -2.68 -7.39
N LEU A 58 -10.59 -3.57 -8.39
CA LEU A 58 -11.05 -3.23 -9.74
C LEU A 58 -12.54 -2.88 -9.82
N ASN A 59 -13.39 -3.47 -8.97
CA ASN A 59 -14.81 -3.09 -8.88
C ASN A 59 -15.02 -1.62 -8.48
N ARG A 60 -13.93 -0.87 -8.21
CA ARG A 60 -13.93 0.52 -7.78
C ARG A 60 -13.32 1.49 -8.80
N ARG A 61 -12.76 0.98 -9.93
CA ARG A 61 -11.89 1.78 -10.82
C ARG A 61 -12.46 2.09 -12.22
N PHE A 62 -13.45 1.34 -12.73
CA PHE A 62 -13.73 1.39 -14.17
C PHE A 62 -14.56 2.60 -14.64
N LYS A 63 -13.92 3.43 -15.48
CA LYS A 63 -14.55 4.10 -16.64
C LYS A 63 -14.83 3.04 -17.71
N SER A 64 -16.05 3.03 -18.23
CA SER A 64 -16.52 2.20 -19.33
C SER A 64 -15.62 2.27 -20.58
N THR A 65 -14.96 1.17 -20.99
CA THR A 65 -14.39 1.01 -22.35
C THR A 65 -14.30 -0.43 -22.90
N SER A 66 -14.95 -1.45 -22.30
CA SER A 66 -15.07 -2.74 -23.00
C SER A 66 -16.41 -3.43 -22.75
N LEU A 67 -17.13 -3.66 -23.85
CA LEU A 67 -18.46 -4.30 -23.92
C LEU A 67 -18.48 -5.73 -23.35
N PHE A 68 -17.32 -6.37 -23.20
CA PHE A 68 -17.22 -7.74 -22.66
C PHE A 68 -17.24 -7.81 -21.12
N THR A 69 -17.13 -6.69 -20.39
CA THR A 69 -17.05 -6.67 -18.91
C THR A 69 -18.32 -6.09 -18.27
N LEU A 70 -19.45 -6.07 -18.97
CA LEU A 70 -20.62 -5.28 -18.54
C LEU A 70 -21.57 -6.00 -17.56
N LYS A 71 -21.55 -7.35 -17.50
CA LYS A 71 -22.61 -8.09 -16.79
C LYS A 71 -22.34 -8.44 -15.32
N ALA A 72 -21.11 -8.23 -14.79
CA ALA A 72 -20.74 -8.73 -13.45
C ALA A 72 -20.37 -7.67 -12.39
N LYS A 73 -20.37 -6.37 -12.68
CA LYS A 73 -19.67 -5.37 -11.83
C LYS A 73 -20.43 -4.06 -11.59
N LEU A 74 -21.72 -4.12 -11.22
CA LEU A 74 -22.60 -2.93 -11.25
C LEU A 74 -22.93 -2.22 -9.93
N SER A 75 -22.57 -2.73 -8.74
CA SER A 75 -23.01 -2.08 -7.48
C SER A 75 -22.03 -1.05 -6.92
N THR A 76 -20.71 -1.26 -6.99
CA THR A 76 -19.72 -0.38 -6.30
C THR A 76 -19.05 0.64 -7.22
N ALA A 77 -18.77 0.30 -8.48
CA ALA A 77 -18.23 1.24 -9.48
C ALA A 77 -19.17 2.45 -9.70
N LYS A 78 -20.47 2.24 -9.46
CA LYS A 78 -21.51 3.27 -9.52
C LYS A 78 -21.35 4.34 -8.43
N SER A 79 -20.92 3.98 -7.21
CA SER A 79 -20.80 4.91 -6.06
C SER A 79 -19.70 5.96 -6.22
N TYR A 80 -18.54 5.62 -6.79
CA TYR A 80 -17.47 6.61 -7.04
C TYR A 80 -17.89 7.63 -8.11
N MET A 81 -18.71 7.21 -9.09
CA MET A 81 -19.13 8.00 -10.25
C MET A 81 -20.51 8.66 -10.13
N THR A 82 -21.25 8.42 -9.05
CA THR A 82 -22.57 9.05 -8.85
C THR A 82 -22.43 10.55 -8.54
N LYS A 83 -23.40 11.32 -9.06
CA LYS A 83 -23.58 12.74 -8.73
C LYS A 83 -23.78 12.94 -7.21
N PRO A 84 -23.52 14.14 -6.65
CA PRO A 84 -23.23 15.41 -7.32
C PRO A 84 -21.80 15.55 -7.86
N GLU A 85 -20.82 14.81 -7.33
CA GLU A 85 -19.41 14.96 -7.71
C GLU A 85 -18.72 13.61 -7.88
N ALA A 86 -18.31 13.28 -9.11
CA ALA A 86 -17.57 12.06 -9.39
C ALA A 86 -16.16 12.15 -8.80
N GLN A 87 -15.69 11.10 -8.12
CA GLN A 87 -14.28 11.00 -7.74
C GLN A 87 -13.44 10.82 -9.00
N THR A 88 -12.40 11.62 -9.17
CA THR A 88 -11.53 11.62 -10.37
C THR A 88 -10.63 10.39 -10.45
N GLY A 89 -10.55 9.58 -9.39
CA GLY A 89 -9.84 8.31 -9.32
C GLY A 89 -10.29 7.47 -8.11
N SER A 90 -9.81 6.22 -8.02
CA SER A 90 -10.07 5.36 -6.87
C SER A 90 -9.47 5.97 -5.59
N ALA A 91 -10.16 5.77 -4.46
CA ALA A 91 -9.60 6.06 -3.15
C ALA A 91 -8.26 5.31 -2.96
N PRO A 92 -7.24 5.93 -2.32
CA PRO A 92 -6.00 5.25 -2.01
C PRO A 92 -6.25 4.02 -1.12
N GLY A 93 -5.45 2.98 -1.35
CA GLY A 93 -5.53 1.70 -0.65
C GLY A 93 -4.34 1.48 0.29
N LEU A 94 -4.59 0.93 1.46
CA LEU A 94 -3.58 0.44 2.40
C LEU A 94 -3.78 -1.05 2.62
N VAL A 95 -2.71 -1.82 2.52
CA VAL A 95 -2.76 -3.29 2.60
C VAL A 95 -2.04 -3.75 3.86
N TYR A 96 -2.61 -4.71 4.58
CA TYR A 96 -2.08 -5.26 5.82
C TYR A 96 -2.06 -6.79 5.74
N PHE A 97 -0.93 -7.38 6.09
CA PHE A 97 -0.74 -8.82 6.28
C PHE A 97 0.49 -9.04 7.15
N HIS A 98 0.72 -10.25 7.68
CA HIS A 98 1.74 -10.42 8.72
C HIS A 98 3.15 -10.71 8.17
N ILE A 99 3.27 -11.72 7.30
CA ILE A 99 4.56 -12.23 6.79
C ILE A 99 5.06 -11.34 5.63
N PRO A 100 6.33 -10.89 5.62
CA PRO A 100 6.87 -10.06 4.55
C PRO A 100 6.81 -10.74 3.18
N LEU A 101 6.56 -9.94 2.12
CA LEU A 101 6.69 -10.43 0.75
C LEU A 101 8.16 -10.51 0.32
N PRO A 102 8.54 -11.39 -0.62
CA PRO A 102 9.89 -11.45 -1.18
C PRO A 102 10.47 -10.11 -1.63
N GLU A 103 9.63 -9.18 -2.09
CA GLU A 103 10.04 -7.84 -2.50
C GLU A 103 10.68 -7.01 -1.37
N PHE A 104 10.44 -7.32 -0.10
CA PHE A 104 11.12 -6.67 1.02
C PHE A 104 12.64 -6.92 1.02
N ALA A 105 13.13 -8.01 0.40
CA ALA A 105 14.56 -8.25 0.24
C ALA A 105 15.26 -7.27 -0.72
N SER A 106 14.51 -6.51 -1.52
CA SER A 106 15.09 -5.50 -2.42
C SER A 106 15.63 -4.27 -1.69
N PHE A 107 15.31 -4.12 -0.39
CA PHE A 107 15.78 -3.00 0.41
C PHE A 107 17.18 -3.25 0.99
N ASP A 108 18.11 -2.36 0.65
CA ASP A 108 19.44 -2.24 1.21
C ASP A 108 19.52 -1.05 2.18
N SER A 109 20.66 -0.81 2.82
CA SER A 109 20.79 0.26 3.83
C SER A 109 20.60 1.68 3.29
N THR A 110 20.46 1.88 1.98
CA THR A 110 20.38 3.20 1.35
C THR A 110 18.98 3.59 0.88
N ASN A 111 18.05 2.65 0.82
CA ASN A 111 16.77 2.82 0.13
C ASN A 111 15.51 2.66 1.03
N PHE A 112 15.69 2.75 2.35
CA PHE A 112 14.58 2.80 3.32
C PHE A 112 14.83 3.80 4.45
N THR A 113 13.77 4.17 5.17
CA THR A 113 13.88 4.86 6.47
C THR A 113 13.61 3.87 7.59
N GLY A 114 14.40 3.95 8.67
CA GLY A 114 14.31 3.09 9.84
C GLY A 114 15.52 2.19 9.99
N VAL A 115 15.34 1.00 10.56
CA VAL A 115 16.45 0.07 10.87
C VAL A 115 16.09 -1.35 10.47
N LYS A 116 17.07 -2.09 9.96
CA LYS A 116 17.00 -3.54 9.69
C LYS A 116 18.05 -4.22 10.56
N GLN A 117 17.61 -4.96 11.59
CA GLN A 117 18.52 -5.60 12.56
C GLN A 117 18.63 -7.11 12.40
N GLU A 118 17.69 -7.72 11.68
CA GLU A 118 17.67 -9.16 11.45
C GLU A 118 17.38 -9.50 9.98
N GLY A 119 17.54 -10.78 9.64
CA GLY A 119 17.09 -11.31 8.36
C GLY A 119 15.58 -11.06 8.16
N ILE A 120 15.14 -10.94 6.91
CA ILE A 120 13.73 -10.79 6.61
C ILE A 120 13.14 -12.19 6.45
N SER A 121 12.11 -12.51 7.22
CA SER A 121 11.46 -13.83 7.24
C SER A 121 10.53 -14.03 6.05
N LEU A 122 11.13 -14.15 4.87
CA LEU A 122 10.45 -14.28 3.59
C LEU A 122 9.91 -15.70 3.37
N PRO A 123 8.77 -15.86 2.69
CA PRO A 123 8.41 -17.15 2.11
C PRO A 123 9.33 -17.49 0.94
N SER A 124 9.53 -18.79 0.70
CA SER A 124 10.30 -19.30 -0.45
C SER A 124 9.58 -19.08 -1.79
N ILE A 125 8.26 -18.87 -1.76
CA ILE A 125 7.43 -18.63 -2.94
C ILE A 125 7.08 -17.15 -3.05
N ASN A 126 7.48 -16.53 -4.16
CA ASN A 126 6.89 -15.27 -4.60
C ASN A 126 5.56 -15.57 -5.30
N SER A 127 4.46 -15.15 -4.70
CA SER A 127 3.12 -15.41 -5.21
C SER A 127 2.69 -14.45 -6.32
N GLY A 128 3.43 -13.36 -6.57
CA GLY A 128 3.04 -12.30 -7.51
C GLY A 128 2.09 -11.26 -6.91
N PHE A 129 1.87 -11.27 -5.59
CA PHE A 129 0.92 -10.35 -4.97
C PHE A 129 1.37 -8.88 -5.05
N PHE A 130 2.68 -8.60 -5.01
CA PHE A 130 3.17 -7.23 -5.24
C PHE A 130 2.79 -6.70 -6.62
N THR A 131 3.00 -7.51 -7.67
CA THR A 131 2.56 -7.19 -9.04
C THR A 131 1.06 -6.97 -9.11
N THR A 132 0.27 -7.82 -8.45
CA THR A 132 -1.19 -7.65 -8.37
C THR A 132 -1.57 -6.28 -7.77
N MET A 133 -0.89 -5.83 -6.71
CA MET A 133 -1.11 -4.52 -6.11
C MET A 133 -0.71 -3.37 -7.03
N LEU A 134 0.40 -3.52 -7.76
CA LEU A 134 0.89 -2.55 -8.73
C LEU A 134 -0.13 -2.35 -9.87
N GLU A 135 -0.63 -3.44 -10.45
CA GLU A 135 -1.65 -3.41 -11.51
C GLU A 135 -2.98 -2.84 -11.04
N ALA A 136 -3.41 -3.22 -9.83
CA ALA A 136 -4.61 -2.68 -9.19
C ALA A 136 -4.53 -1.16 -8.99
N GLY A 137 -3.33 -0.64 -8.69
CA GLY A 137 -2.93 0.77 -8.76
C GLY A 137 -3.61 1.72 -7.76
N ASP A 138 -4.47 1.22 -6.88
CA ASP A 138 -5.02 1.97 -5.75
C ASP A 138 -4.15 1.85 -4.50
N THR A 139 -3.43 0.74 -4.31
CA THR A 139 -2.48 0.55 -3.19
C THR A 139 -1.38 1.62 -3.17
N LYS A 140 -1.17 2.23 -2.00
CA LYS A 140 -0.11 3.23 -1.75
C LYS A 140 0.89 2.79 -0.70
N ALA A 141 0.46 1.99 0.26
CA ALA A 141 1.36 1.39 1.24
C ALA A 141 0.88 0.02 1.69
N VAL A 142 1.85 -0.78 2.11
CA VAL A 142 1.71 -2.12 2.65
C VAL A 142 2.36 -2.13 4.02
N PHE A 143 1.66 -2.68 5.01
CA PHE A 143 2.13 -2.78 6.38
C PHE A 143 2.20 -4.23 6.83
N ILE A 144 3.35 -4.62 7.35
CA ILE A 144 3.65 -5.98 7.78
C ILE A 144 4.18 -6.04 9.22
N GLY A 145 4.34 -7.25 9.75
CA GLY A 145 4.97 -7.50 11.05
C GLY A 145 5.99 -8.64 10.93
N HIS A 146 5.87 -9.61 11.82
CA HIS A 146 6.62 -10.87 11.86
C HIS A 146 8.08 -10.76 12.37
N ASP A 147 8.87 -9.86 11.80
CA ASP A 147 10.24 -9.60 12.25
C ASP A 147 10.22 -8.47 13.28
N HIS A 148 10.44 -8.78 14.56
CA HIS A 148 10.13 -7.85 15.65
C HIS A 148 11.22 -6.81 15.90
N VAL A 149 12.43 -7.03 15.38
CA VAL A 149 13.54 -6.07 15.50
C VAL A 149 13.87 -5.38 14.17
N ASN A 150 13.17 -5.75 13.09
CA ASN A 150 13.12 -4.98 11.85
C ASN A 150 12.04 -3.89 11.89
N ASP A 151 12.41 -2.70 11.43
CA ASP A 151 11.55 -1.52 11.51
C ASP A 151 11.86 -0.52 10.39
N LEU A 152 11.86 -1.04 9.16
CA LEU A 152 12.12 -0.30 7.94
C LEU A 152 10.83 0.03 7.17
N CYS A 153 10.88 1.10 6.37
CA CYS A 153 9.82 1.48 5.45
C CYS A 153 10.44 2.11 4.20
N GLY A 154 10.42 1.34 3.11
CA GLY A 154 11.00 1.70 1.82
C GLY A 154 9.92 1.85 0.74
N LYS A 155 10.28 2.46 -0.39
CA LYS A 155 9.38 2.64 -1.53
C LYS A 155 9.88 1.83 -2.72
N LEU A 156 9.03 0.93 -3.22
CA LEU A 156 9.30 0.11 -4.40
C LEU A 156 8.22 0.36 -5.45
N THR A 157 8.61 0.80 -6.64
CA THR A 157 7.72 1.00 -7.81
C THR A 157 6.43 1.76 -7.46
N GLY A 158 6.53 2.80 -6.63
CA GLY A 158 5.39 3.64 -6.26
C GLY A 158 4.57 3.19 -5.05
N ILE A 159 4.84 2.00 -4.47
CA ILE A 159 4.20 1.47 -3.27
C ILE A 159 5.19 1.49 -2.11
N HIS A 160 4.76 1.95 -0.94
CA HIS A 160 5.56 1.85 0.28
C HIS A 160 5.39 0.48 0.93
N LEU A 161 6.49 -0.15 1.34
CA LEU A 161 6.55 -1.45 2.00
C LEU A 161 7.16 -1.23 3.39
N CYS A 162 6.36 -1.39 4.45
CA CYS A 162 6.72 -0.89 5.78
C CYS A 162 6.42 -1.91 6.88
N TYR A 163 7.37 -2.10 7.79
CA TYR A 163 7.14 -2.81 9.05
C TYR A 163 6.31 -1.94 10.00
N ALA A 164 5.36 -2.54 10.70
CA ALA A 164 4.51 -1.89 11.69
C ALA A 164 5.23 -1.65 13.04
N GLY A 165 6.40 -2.27 13.23
CA GLY A 165 7.17 -2.26 14.48
C GLY A 165 6.78 -3.38 15.43
N GLY A 166 7.71 -3.77 16.31
CA GLY A 166 7.49 -4.76 17.36
C GLY A 166 6.88 -4.13 18.62
N PHE A 167 5.56 -4.15 18.75
CA PHE A 167 4.85 -3.51 19.87
C PHE A 167 4.57 -4.43 21.07
N GLY A 168 4.48 -5.75 20.87
CA GLY A 168 3.92 -6.67 21.87
C GLY A 168 4.90 -7.12 22.95
N TYR A 169 4.53 -7.01 24.23
CA TYR A 169 5.41 -7.36 25.38
C TYR A 169 5.72 -8.85 25.54
N HIS A 170 4.86 -9.74 25.03
CA HIS A 170 5.06 -11.19 25.07
C HIS A 170 5.80 -11.73 23.85
N ALA A 171 6.28 -10.84 22.98
CA ALA A 171 6.99 -11.18 21.77
C ALA A 171 8.49 -10.92 21.94
N TYR A 172 9.33 -11.67 21.21
CA TYR A 172 10.78 -11.45 21.23
C TYR A 172 11.12 -10.02 20.81
N GLY A 173 12.29 -9.55 21.24
CA GLY A 173 12.81 -8.22 20.96
C GLY A 173 14.30 -8.17 21.27
N GLN A 174 14.83 -6.95 21.40
CA GLN A 174 16.24 -6.72 21.67
C GLN A 174 16.38 -5.81 22.91
N ALA A 175 17.30 -6.17 23.81
CA ALA A 175 17.58 -5.36 24.99
C ALA A 175 18.10 -3.97 24.57
N GLY A 176 17.60 -2.90 25.20
CA GLY A 176 17.94 -1.53 24.85
C GLY A 176 17.31 -1.02 23.53
N TRP A 177 16.29 -1.72 23.01
CA TRP A 177 15.59 -1.35 21.78
C TRP A 177 14.09 -1.13 22.07
N ASP A 178 13.71 0.11 22.34
CA ASP A 178 12.37 0.50 22.82
C ASP A 178 11.25 0.04 21.90
N ARG A 179 10.26 -0.72 22.38
CA ARG A 179 9.13 -1.19 21.54
C ARG A 179 8.48 -0.04 20.78
N ARG A 180 7.82 -0.32 19.66
CA ARG A 180 7.22 0.75 18.86
C ARG A 180 5.99 0.34 18.10
N ALA A 181 5.15 1.32 17.82
CA ALA A 181 4.02 1.20 16.92
C ALA A 181 4.13 2.21 15.78
N ARG A 182 3.88 1.76 14.56
CA ARG A 182 3.73 2.64 13.40
C ARG A 182 2.36 3.29 13.40
N VAL A 183 2.35 4.62 13.35
CA VAL A 183 1.14 5.42 13.19
C VAL A 183 0.95 5.76 11.71
N VAL A 184 -0.28 5.66 11.23
CA VAL A 184 -0.66 6.05 9.86
C VAL A 184 -1.74 7.11 9.92
N LEU A 185 -1.47 8.28 9.33
CA LEU A 185 -2.37 9.42 9.29
C LEU A 185 -2.81 9.72 7.87
N ALA A 186 -4.09 9.51 7.57
CA ALA A 186 -4.73 9.98 6.36
C ALA A 186 -5.36 11.36 6.61
N THR A 187 -4.90 12.38 5.91
CA THR A 187 -5.43 13.75 6.01
C THR A 187 -6.39 14.01 4.86
N LEU A 188 -7.59 14.51 5.16
CA LEU A 188 -8.58 14.89 4.15
C LEU A 188 -8.33 16.29 3.60
N GLU A 189 -8.76 16.52 2.37
CA GLU A 189 -8.78 17.84 1.74
C GLU A 189 -9.87 18.71 2.37
N LYS A 190 -9.56 19.99 2.63
CA LYS A 190 -10.56 20.98 3.05
C LYS A 190 -10.98 21.78 1.83
N THR A 191 -12.28 21.83 1.54
CA THR A 191 -12.81 22.56 0.38
C THR A 191 -12.95 24.05 0.68
N GLU A 192 -12.97 24.88 -0.36
CA GLU A 192 -13.12 26.34 -0.26
C GLU A 192 -14.40 26.74 0.50
N THR A 193 -15.45 25.94 0.40
CA THR A 193 -16.74 26.11 1.08
C THR A 193 -16.76 25.61 2.53
N LYS A 194 -15.60 25.43 3.18
CA LYS A 194 -15.44 24.81 4.52
C LYS A 194 -15.91 23.34 4.63
N GLY A 195 -16.15 22.66 3.51
CA GLY A 195 -16.49 21.24 3.47
C GLY A 195 -15.27 20.32 3.47
N TRP A 196 -15.52 19.01 3.44
CA TRP A 196 -14.49 17.97 3.39
C TRP A 196 -14.47 17.27 2.02
N GLY A 197 -13.26 17.09 1.49
CA GLY A 197 -12.98 16.35 0.26
C GLY A 197 -12.43 14.96 0.52
N THR A 198 -11.83 14.36 -0.51
CA THR A 198 -11.15 13.05 -0.40
C THR A 198 -9.82 13.15 0.36
N VAL A 199 -9.15 12.02 0.58
CA VAL A 199 -7.79 12.01 1.13
C VAL A 199 -6.85 12.87 0.29
N LYS A 200 -6.17 13.81 0.95
CA LYS A 200 -5.13 14.70 0.41
C LYS A 200 -3.74 14.09 0.56
N SER A 201 -3.46 13.45 1.70
CA SER A 201 -2.17 12.83 1.96
C SER A 201 -2.26 11.69 2.96
N ILE A 202 -1.29 10.80 2.90
CA ILE A 202 -1.06 9.72 3.86
C ILE A 202 0.37 9.86 4.36
N ARG A 203 0.52 10.01 5.67
CA ARG A 203 1.80 10.10 6.37
C ARG A 203 1.92 8.99 7.38
N THR A 204 3.16 8.66 7.75
CA THR A 204 3.43 7.69 8.81
C THR A 204 4.62 8.14 9.63
N TRP A 205 4.69 7.66 10.86
CA TRP A 205 5.83 7.78 11.76
C TRP A 205 5.75 6.64 12.76
N LYS A 206 6.71 6.56 13.66
CA LYS A 206 6.72 5.56 14.72
C LYS A 206 6.66 6.24 16.07
N ARG A 207 5.92 5.63 17.00
CA ARG A 207 5.88 6.00 18.42
C ARG A 207 6.65 4.94 19.18
N LEU A 208 7.72 5.35 19.84
CA LEU A 208 8.45 4.51 20.77
C LEU A 208 7.64 4.34 22.06
N ASP A 209 7.89 3.23 22.73
CA ASP A 209 7.39 2.90 24.06
C ASP A 209 8.46 3.26 25.08
N ASP A 210 8.84 4.53 25.07
CA ASP A 210 9.69 5.17 26.05
C ASP A 210 8.85 6.13 26.92
N GLU A 211 9.48 6.80 27.89
CA GLU A 211 8.78 7.70 28.83
C GLU A 211 8.03 8.85 28.13
N HIS A 212 8.42 9.21 26.90
CA HIS A 212 7.89 10.37 26.18
C HIS A 212 7.06 10.00 24.95
N LEU A 213 6.85 8.72 24.71
CA LEU A 213 6.27 8.17 23.48
C LEU A 213 6.90 8.80 22.23
N THR A 214 8.24 8.84 22.19
CA THR A 214 9.01 9.60 21.20
C THR A 214 8.57 9.29 19.78
N THR A 215 8.41 10.35 18.98
CA THR A 215 8.13 10.21 17.54
C THR A 215 9.42 10.17 16.76
N ILE A 216 9.58 9.13 15.93
CA ILE A 216 10.71 8.99 15.02
C ILE A 216 10.25 8.70 13.60
N ASP A 217 11.15 8.93 12.64
CA ASP A 217 11.03 8.57 11.23
C ASP A 217 9.71 8.98 10.55
N PRO A 218 9.35 10.28 10.57
CA PRO A 218 8.19 10.76 9.84
C PRO A 218 8.41 10.64 8.32
N GLN A 219 7.46 10.03 7.62
CA GLN A 219 7.48 9.82 6.18
C GLN A 219 6.14 10.19 5.54
N VAL A 220 6.20 10.67 4.30
CA VAL A 220 5.01 10.87 3.45
C VAL A 220 4.90 9.67 2.52
N LEU A 221 3.84 8.88 2.67
CA LEU A 221 3.60 7.69 1.86
C LEU A 221 2.90 8.03 0.54
N TRP A 222 2.01 9.01 0.59
CA TRP A 222 1.25 9.44 -0.57
C TRP A 222 0.72 10.85 -0.42
N THR A 223 0.64 11.57 -1.54
CA THR A 223 -0.05 12.85 -1.66
C THR A 223 -0.87 12.84 -2.94
N LYS A 224 -2.09 13.37 -2.86
CA LYS A 224 -2.92 13.66 -4.03
C LYS A 224 -2.17 14.67 -4.88
N SER A 225 -1.85 14.32 -6.12
CA SER A 225 -1.30 15.27 -7.08
C SER A 225 -2.36 16.35 -7.34
N SER A 226 -1.99 17.62 -7.13
CA SER A 226 -2.78 18.74 -7.65
C SER A 226 -2.88 18.57 -9.17
N ALA A 227 -4.07 18.77 -9.73
CA ALA A 227 -4.25 18.87 -11.18
C ALA A 227 -3.57 20.14 -11.71
N GLY A 228 -2.24 20.17 -11.68
CA GLY A 228 -1.38 21.17 -12.32
C GLY A 228 -0.74 20.49 -13.52
N LYS A 229 -1.01 21.04 -14.71
CA LYS A 229 -0.45 20.70 -16.02
C LYS A 229 0.68 19.65 -15.97
N LEU A 230 0.37 18.44 -16.43
CA LEU A 230 1.39 17.55 -16.95
C LEU A 230 1.98 18.26 -18.18
N LEU A 231 3.01 19.09 -17.99
CA LEU A 231 3.92 19.41 -19.08
C LEU A 231 4.66 18.12 -19.35
N SER A 232 4.17 17.38 -20.35
CA SER A 232 4.87 16.29 -20.98
C SER A 232 6.16 16.84 -21.59
N VAL A 233 7.22 16.96 -20.78
CA VAL A 233 8.57 16.98 -21.30
C VAL A 233 8.92 15.53 -21.60
N ILE A 234 8.55 15.13 -22.82
CA ILE A 234 9.08 13.93 -23.44
C ILE A 234 10.57 14.21 -23.63
N SER A 235 11.41 13.66 -22.74
CA SER A 235 12.84 13.49 -23.02
C SER A 235 12.96 12.32 -23.99
N LEU A 236 12.86 12.60 -25.29
CA LEU A 236 13.39 11.69 -26.31
C LEU A 236 14.91 11.71 -26.17
N SER A 237 15.48 10.67 -25.59
CA SER A 237 16.88 10.33 -25.84
C SER A 237 16.96 9.91 -27.30
N VAL A 238 17.39 10.83 -28.16
CA VAL A 238 17.78 10.51 -29.53
C VAL A 238 19.17 9.90 -29.44
N ASP A 239 19.24 8.59 -29.63
CA ASP A 239 20.46 7.90 -30.01
C ASP A 239 21.09 8.64 -31.19
N HIS A 240 22.28 9.18 -30.98
CA HIS A 240 23.17 9.56 -32.07
C HIS A 240 24.20 8.45 -32.23
N LEU A 241 23.91 7.56 -33.18
CA LEU A 241 24.91 7.04 -34.08
C LEU A 241 25.88 8.17 -34.46
N LYS A 242 27.13 8.05 -34.01
CA LYS A 242 28.27 8.65 -34.69
C LYS A 242 29.21 7.51 -35.05
N ASP A 243 29.05 7.08 -36.30
CA ASP A 243 30.13 6.89 -37.26
C ASP A 243 31.44 6.29 -36.76
N LEU A 244 31.63 5.03 -37.16
CA LEU A 244 32.77 4.60 -37.97
C LEU A 244 33.59 5.78 -38.53
N LYS A 245 34.80 5.97 -38.01
CA LYS A 245 36.01 6.33 -38.77
C LYS A 245 37.25 6.15 -37.88
N GLU A 246 38.17 5.33 -38.38
CA GLU A 246 39.61 5.24 -38.05
C GLU A 246 40.02 4.59 -36.72
N LEU A 247 40.12 3.25 -36.71
CA LEU A 247 41.38 2.47 -36.66
C LEU A 247 41.09 0.97 -36.76
#